data_AF-J2ZQJ7-F1
#
_entry.id   AF-J2ZQJ7-F1
#
_cell.length_a   1.000
_cell.length_b   1.000
_cell.length_c   1.000
_cell.angle_alpha   90.00
_cell.angle_beta   90.00
_cell.angle_gamma   90.00
#
_symmetry.space_group_name_H-M   'P 1'
#
loop_
_entity.id
_entity.type
_entity.pdbx_description
1 polymer ?
#
loop_
_entity_poly.entity_id
_entity_poly.type
_entity_poly.pdbx_seq_one_letter_code
_entity_poly.pdbx_strand_id
1 'polypeptide(L)' 'METIEVIEGENGWTVRRGDRVLFTDTVEERTFQAALAISDALFDEGVPAQVILVRLDS' A
#
# COMPACT_ATOMS: atom_id res chain seq x y z
N MET A 1 16.86 -3.07 -0.21
CA MET A 1 15.57 -2.55 0.27
C MET A 1 15.18 -1.44 -0.68
N GLU A 2 13.99 -1.53 -1.26
CA GLU A 2 13.53 -0.57 -2.24
C GLU A 2 12.32 0.17 -1.68
N THR A 3 12.35 1.49 -1.76
CA THR A 3 11.31 2.34 -1.18
C THR A 3 10.16 2.47 -2.17
N ILE A 4 8.97 2.09 -1.71
CA ILE A 4 7.72 2.44 -2.38
C ILE A 4 7.22 3.73 -1.73
N GLU A 5 6.97 4.74 -2.54
CA GLU A 5 6.40 6.00 -2.08
C GLU A 5 4.89 5.99 -2.30
N VAL A 6 4.17 6.39 -1.26
CA VAL A 6 2.72 6.36 -1.20
C VAL A 6 2.28 7.79 -0.93
N ILE A 7 1.57 8.38 -1.87
CA ILE A 7 1.16 9.79 -1.83
C ILE A 7 -0.36 9.84 -1.85
N GLU A 8 -0.96 10.42 -0.82
CA GLU A 8 -2.38 10.77 -0.81
C GLU A 8 -2.59 12.10 -1.54
N GLY A 9 -3.53 12.15 -2.48
CA GLY A 9 -3.90 13.33 -3.23
C GLY A 9 -5.41 13.48 -3.36
N GLU A 10 -5.86 14.54 -4.05
CA GLU A 10 -7.29 14.87 -4.16
C GLU A 10 -8.14 13.77 -4.85
N ASN A 11 -7.51 12.93 -5.67
CA ASN A 11 -8.16 11.84 -6.39
C ASN A 11 -7.90 10.46 -5.76
N GLY A 12 -7.43 10.41 -4.52
CA GLY A 12 -7.07 9.16 -3.82
C GLY A 12 -5.57 8.94 -3.73
N TRP A 13 -5.15 7.69 -3.63
CA TRP A 13 -3.76 7.33 -3.38
C TRP A 13 -2.98 7.03 -4.66
N THR A 14 -1.77 7.59 -4.77
CA THR A 14 -0.78 7.24 -5.79
C THR A 14 0.36 6.48 -5.15
N VAL A 15 0.58 5.23 -5.57
CA VAL A 15 1.70 4.42 -5.12
C VAL A 15 2.73 4.33 -6.24
N ARG A 16 3.95 4.77 -5.97
CA ARG A 16 5.06 4.78 -6.93
C ARG A 16 6.27 4.03 -6.42
N ARG A 17 6.97 3.41 -7.36
CA ARG A 17 8.28 2.77 -7.15
C ARG A 17 9.26 3.49 -8.06
N GLY A 18 10.07 4.37 -7.47
CA GLY A 18 10.85 5.36 -8.24
C GLY A 18 9.91 6.21 -9.10
N ASP A 19 10.17 6.23 -10.42
CA ASP A 19 9.37 6.99 -11.40
C ASP A 19 8.16 6.21 -11.95
N ARG A 20 7.97 4.96 -11.52
CA ARG A 20 6.87 4.10 -12.00
C ARG A 20 5.68 4.18 -11.06
N VAL A 21 4.52 4.58 -11.57
CA VAL A 21 3.25 4.43 -10.85
C VAL A 21 2.83 2.96 -10.87
N LEU A 22 2.59 2.40 -9.69
CA LEU A 22 2.24 1.00 -9.48
C LEU A 22 0.72 0.78 -9.44
N PHE A 23 -0.01 1.73 -8.85
CA PHE A 23 -1.46 1.69 -8.73
C PHE A 23 -2.06 3.00 -9.24
N THR A 24 -3.02 2.88 -10.16
CA THR A 24 -3.83 3.99 -10.67
C THR A 24 -5.33 3.71 -10.62
N ASP A 25 -5.73 2.48 -10.24
CA ASP A 25 -7.13 2.05 -10.18
C ASP A 25 -7.62 2.00 -8.74
N THR A 26 -8.84 2.51 -8.53
CA THR A 26 -9.65 2.43 -7.32
C THR A 26 -9.76 1.02 -6.70
N VAL A 27 -9.66 -0.06 -7.49
CA VAL A 27 -9.64 -1.43 -6.95
C VAL A 27 -8.33 -1.72 -6.22
N GLU A 28 -7.20 -1.39 -6.85
CA GLU A 28 -5.86 -1.58 -6.27
C GLU A 28 -5.66 -0.66 -5.05
N GLU A 29 -6.24 0.54 -5.08
CA GLU A 29 -6.30 1.47 -3.94
C GLU A 29 -6.98 0.85 -2.71
N ARG A 30 -8.15 0.20 -2.88
CA ARG A 30 -8.85 -0.45 -1.76
C ARG A 30 -8.03 -1.56 -1.13
N THR A 31 -7.33 -2.35 -1.94
CA THR A 31 -6.45 -3.41 -1.43
C THR A 31 -5.29 -2.83 -0.63
N PHE A 32 -4.71 -1.71 -1.09
CA PHE A 32 -3.66 -1.01 -0.36
C PHE A 32 -4.17 -0.42 0.97
N GLN A 33 -5.33 0.25 0.97
CA GLN A 33 -5.94 0.81 2.19
C GLN A 33 -6.24 -0.26 3.24
N ALA A 34 -6.74 -1.43 2.82
CA ALA A 34 -6.98 -2.55 3.72
C ALA A 34 -5.67 -3.05 4.36
N ALA A 35 -4.60 -3.17 3.56
CA ALA A 35 -3.28 -3.56 4.07
C ALA A 35 -2.71 -2.52 5.05
N LEU A 36 -2.89 -1.23 4.78
CA LEU A 36 -2.46 -0.15 5.68
C LEU A 36 -3.20 -0.22 7.02
N ALA A 37 -4.54 -0.32 6.99
CA ALA A 37 -5.35 -0.41 8.21
C ALA A 37 -4.98 -1.62 9.08
N ILE A 38 -4.68 -2.78 8.46
CA ILE A 38 -4.20 -3.97 9.17
C ILE A 38 -2.82 -3.71 9.77
N SER A 39 -1.92 -3.08 9.02
CA SER A 39 -0.57 -2.75 9.47
C SER A 39 -0.59 -1.82 10.69
N ASP A 40 -1.43 -0.78 10.66
CA ASP A 40 -1.57 0.18 11.75
C ASP A 40 -2.10 -0.50 13.02
N ALA A 41 -3.14 -1.34 12.90
CA ALA A 41 -3.67 -2.09 14.03
C ALA A 41 -2.61 -3.01 14.67
N LEU A 42 -1.85 -3.75 13.86
CA LEU A 42 -0.77 -4.63 14.35
C LEU A 42 0.36 -3.84 15.02
N PHE A 43 0.68 -2.65 14.49
CA PHE A 43 1.66 -1.76 15.08
C PHE A 43 1.21 -1.23 16.44
N ASP A 44 -0.04 -0.77 16.54
CA ASP A 44 -0.64 -0.27 17.78
C ASP A 44 -0.72 -1.35 18.87
N GLU A 45 -0.91 -2.61 18.48
CA GLU A 45 -0.86 -3.77 19.38
C GLU A 45 0.57 -4.16 19.80
N GLY A 46 1.60 -3.53 19.23
CA GLY A 46 3.00 -3.84 19.47
C GLY A 46 3.43 -5.19 18.89
N VAL A 47 2.70 -5.71 17.91
CA VAL A 47 2.96 -7.00 17.28
C VAL A 47 4.01 -6.82 16.17
N PRO A 48 5.16 -7.53 16.22
CA PRO A 48 6.13 -7.51 15.14
C PRO A 48 5.58 -8.30 13.95
N ALA A 49 5.00 -7.60 12.98
CA ALA A 49 4.39 -8.17 11.79
C ALA A 49 4.92 -7.54 10.50
N GLN A 50 4.78 -8.28 9.40
CA GLN A 50 5.05 -7.78 8.05
C GLN A 50 3.80 -8.00 7.19
N VAL A 51 3.27 -6.92 6.61
CA VAL A 51 2.18 -6.97 5.64
C VAL A 51 2.77 -6.95 4.24
N ILE A 52 2.53 -8.02 3.47
CA ILE A 52 3.05 -8.18 2.10
C ILE A 52 1.87 -8.16 1.13
N LEU A 53 1.86 -7.16 0.24
CA LEU A 53 0.95 -7.12 -0.89
C LEU A 53 1.55 -7.90 -2.06
N VAL A 54 0.87 -8.95 -2.49
CA VAL A 54 1.26 -9.73 -3.67
C VAL A 54 0.28 -9.42 -4.78
N ARG A 55 0.77 -8.84 -5.89
CA ARG A 55 0.01 -8.77 -7.12
C ARG A 55 0.01 -10.17 -7.73
N LEU A 56 -1.17 -10.76 -7.87
CA LEU A 56 -1.33 -11.96 -8.67
C LEU A 56 -1.37 -11.49 -10.12
N ASP A 57 -0.21 -11.51 -10.78
CA ASP A 57 -0.17 -11.28 -12.22
C ASP A 57 -1.06 -12.34 -12.91
N SER A 58 -1.85 -11.89 -13.88
CA SER A 58 -2.67 -12.74 -14.74
C SER A 58 -1.92 -13.18 -15.99
#